data_AF-A0A0C9XWU7-F1
#
_entry.id   AF-A0A0C9XWU7-F1
#
_cell.length_a   1.000
_cell.length_b   1.000
_cell.length_c   1.000
_cell.angle_alpha   90.00
_cell.angle_beta   90.00
_cell.angle_gamma   90.00
#
_symmetry.space_group_name_H-M   'P 1'
#
loop_
_entity.id
_entity.type
_entity.pdbx_description
1 polymer ?
#
loop_
_entity_poly.entity_id
_entity_poly.type
_entity_poly.pdbx_seq_one_letter_code
_entity_poly.pdbx_strand_id
1 'polypeptide(L)'
;MMRRSLTATFVALVLFPLSCLAHPQEPPPPLVTTTTSSYSCPPNDYSGFRLISKVDAIGYDSAYSIFECVYRIEMLGVVERVQTCSYYKNSGLRALSSQALPSCPTQALPCMAGSQPLFSKVDSNIPETPPWVESGRFLLWKKENPGRD
;
A
#
# COMPACT_ATOMS: atom_id res chain seq x y z
N MET A 1 50.17 -43.89 44.71
CA MET A 1 51.39 -43.32 44.10
C MET A 1 50.96 -42.18 43.17
N MET A 2 50.74 -40.94 43.60
CA MET A 2 51.67 -39.91 44.11
C MET A 2 52.86 -39.58 43.17
N ARG A 3 52.66 -38.57 42.31
CA ARG A 3 53.63 -37.58 41.81
C ARG A 3 52.84 -36.26 41.64
N ARG A 4 53.06 -35.22 42.45
CA ARG A 4 54.03 -34.10 42.31
C ARG A 4 53.86 -33.35 40.97
N SER A 5 53.86 -32.02 40.86
CA SER A 5 53.94 -30.87 41.77
C SER A 5 53.89 -29.58 40.92
N LEU A 6 53.53 -28.46 41.56
CA LEU A 6 54.05 -27.08 41.35
C LEU A 6 53.73 -26.28 40.06
N THR A 7 52.85 -25.29 40.25
CA THR A 7 53.01 -23.85 39.97
C THR A 7 53.44 -23.36 38.58
N ALA A 8 52.57 -22.54 37.98
CA ALA A 8 52.99 -21.28 37.37
C ALA A 8 51.78 -20.32 37.25
N THR A 9 51.71 -19.35 38.15
CA THR A 9 50.96 -18.09 37.97
C THR A 9 51.53 -17.36 36.77
N PHE A 10 50.72 -17.17 35.72
CA PHE A 10 50.98 -16.23 34.64
C PHE A 10 49.92 -15.14 34.67
N VAL A 11 50.31 -13.96 35.18
CA VAL A 11 49.61 -12.70 34.93
C VAL A 11 50.07 -12.24 33.56
N ALA A 12 49.16 -12.19 32.59
CA ALA A 12 49.44 -11.64 31.26
C ALA A 12 48.24 -10.84 30.75
N LEU A 13 48.39 -9.52 30.85
CA LEU A 13 48.09 -8.51 29.83
C LEU A 13 46.73 -8.57 29.11
N VAL A 14 45.86 -7.70 29.62
CA VAL A 14 44.91 -6.82 28.90
C VAL A 14 45.13 -6.76 27.38
N LEU A 15 44.24 -7.40 26.63
CA LEU A 15 43.92 -7.02 25.25
C LEU A 15 42.40 -7.09 25.08
N PHE A 16 41.76 -5.93 25.20
CA PHE A 16 40.41 -5.66 24.73
C PHE A 16 40.36 -5.92 23.21
N PRO A 17 39.55 -6.87 22.70
CA PRO A 17 39.08 -6.74 21.34
C PRO A 17 37.96 -5.70 21.36
N LEU A 18 38.22 -4.49 20.83
CA LEU A 18 37.16 -3.66 20.29
C LEU A 18 36.49 -4.47 19.17
N SER A 19 35.46 -5.22 19.53
CA SER A 19 34.55 -5.81 18.56
C SER A 19 33.84 -4.65 17.88
N CYS A 20 34.35 -4.26 16.71
CA CYS A 20 33.63 -3.45 15.76
C CYS A 20 32.26 -4.12 15.54
N LEU A 21 31.20 -3.54 16.11
CA LEU A 21 29.84 -3.79 15.68
C LEU A 21 29.70 -3.22 14.27
N ALA A 22 30.24 -3.94 13.28
CA ALA A 22 29.83 -3.78 11.90
C ALA A 22 28.36 -4.21 11.85
N HIS A 23 27.46 -3.23 11.96
CA HIS A 23 26.09 -3.39 11.52
C HIS A 23 26.15 -3.89 10.07
N PRO A 24 25.52 -5.03 9.73
CA PRO A 24 25.22 -5.31 8.34
C PRO A 24 24.34 -4.14 7.88
N GLN A 25 24.89 -3.25 7.04
CA GLN A 25 24.06 -2.35 6.27
C GLN A 25 23.29 -3.28 5.32
N GLU A 26 22.06 -3.61 5.71
CA GLU A 26 21.08 -4.16 4.81
C GLU A 26 21.08 -3.22 3.59
N PRO A 27 21.37 -3.73 2.38
CA PRO A 27 21.29 -2.89 1.19
C PRO A 27 19.91 -2.23 1.20
N PRO A 28 19.81 -0.92 0.92
CA PRO A 28 18.52 -0.25 0.91
C PRO A 28 17.57 -1.10 0.04
N PRO A 29 16.35 -1.38 0.52
CA PRO A 29 15.42 -2.19 -0.25
C PRO A 29 15.36 -1.60 -1.67
N PRO A 30 15.43 -2.43 -2.71
CA PRO A 30 15.34 -1.93 -4.07
C PRO A 30 14.10 -1.04 -4.14
N LEU A 31 14.27 0.17 -4.65
CA LEU A 31 13.16 1.07 -4.91
C LEU A 31 12.27 0.36 -5.93
N VAL A 32 11.24 -0.35 -5.46
CA VAL A 32 10.27 -1.03 -6.32
C VAL A 32 9.32 0.04 -6.86
N THR A 33 9.82 0.89 -7.77
CA THR A 33 8.97 1.74 -8.63
C THR A 33 8.54 0.94 -9.85
N THR A 34 7.85 -0.17 -9.62
CA THR A 34 7.00 -0.84 -10.59
C THR A 34 5.92 -1.57 -9.80
N THR A 35 4.85 -0.86 -9.44
CA THR A 35 3.60 -1.52 -9.09
C THR A 35 3.21 -2.33 -10.32
N THR A 36 3.47 -3.64 -10.31
CA THR A 36 3.13 -4.57 -11.39
C THR A 36 1.62 -4.79 -11.38
N SER A 37 0.88 -3.75 -11.71
CA SER A 37 -0.56 -3.84 -11.81
C SER A 37 -0.93 -4.82 -12.92
N SER A 38 -1.87 -5.72 -12.64
CA SER A 38 -2.42 -6.61 -13.66
C SER A 38 -3.53 -5.92 -14.46
N TYR A 39 -4.24 -4.99 -13.83
CA TYR A 39 -5.35 -4.25 -14.43
C TYR A 39 -5.30 -2.77 -14.06
N SER A 40 -5.87 -1.94 -14.93
CA SER A 40 -5.98 -0.50 -14.78
C SER A 40 -7.37 -0.01 -15.18
N CYS A 41 -7.69 1.22 -14.79
CA CYS A 41 -8.97 1.83 -15.10
C CYS A 41 -9.13 2.07 -16.60
N PRO A 42 -10.29 1.73 -17.18
CA PRO A 42 -10.70 2.24 -18.48
C PRO A 42 -10.65 3.78 -18.49
N PRO A 43 -10.23 4.42 -19.59
CA PRO A 43 -10.13 5.87 -19.67
C PRO A 43 -11.49 6.56 -19.63
N ASN A 44 -12.55 5.87 -20.07
CA ASN A 44 -13.93 6.36 -20.03
C ASN A 44 -14.90 5.30 -19.51
N ASP A 45 -16.04 5.72 -18.95
CA ASP A 45 -17.17 4.85 -18.64
C ASP A 45 -18.07 4.61 -19.89
N TYR A 46 -19.13 3.80 -19.76
CA TYR A 46 -20.07 3.55 -20.86
C TYR A 46 -20.91 4.76 -21.25
N SER A 47 -20.96 5.78 -20.40
CA SER A 47 -21.63 7.05 -20.68
C SER A 47 -20.67 8.10 -21.28
N GLY A 48 -19.40 7.77 -21.46
CA GLY A 48 -18.38 8.64 -22.06
C GLY A 48 -17.69 9.60 -21.08
N PHE A 49 -17.89 9.45 -19.78
CA PHE A 49 -17.20 10.25 -18.76
C PHE A 49 -15.76 9.80 -18.60
N ARG A 50 -14.85 10.76 -18.53
CA ARG A 50 -13.40 10.52 -18.40
C ARG A 50 -13.05 10.10 -17.00
N LEU A 51 -12.07 9.21 -16.88
CA LEU A 51 -11.44 8.89 -15.61
C LEU A 51 -10.87 10.17 -14.98
N ILE A 52 -11.18 10.40 -13.72
CA ILE A 52 -10.68 11.51 -12.94
C ILE A 52 -9.85 11.01 -11.77
N SER A 53 -9.01 11.90 -11.25
CA SER A 53 -8.21 11.62 -10.07
C SER A 53 -8.92 12.10 -8.81
N LYS A 54 -8.89 11.29 -7.75
CA LYS A 54 -9.53 11.54 -6.46
C LYS A 54 -8.64 11.00 -5.34
N VAL A 55 -8.47 11.81 -4.28
CA VAL A 55 -7.53 11.50 -3.18
C VAL A 55 -7.99 10.34 -2.29
N ASP A 56 -9.30 10.12 -2.19
CA ASP A 56 -9.93 9.10 -1.35
C ASP A 56 -10.35 7.85 -2.14
N ALA A 57 -9.95 7.73 -3.42
CA ALA A 57 -10.20 6.53 -4.20
C ALA A 57 -9.28 5.39 -3.75
N ILE A 58 -9.81 4.17 -3.71
CA ILE A 58 -9.01 2.98 -3.39
C ILE A 58 -8.01 2.70 -4.52
N GLY A 59 -6.72 2.73 -4.19
CA GLY A 59 -5.63 2.52 -5.13
C GLY A 59 -5.42 1.06 -5.52
N TYR A 60 -4.61 0.84 -6.56
CA TYR A 60 -4.15 -0.51 -6.89
C TYR A 60 -3.12 -1.03 -5.87
N ASP A 61 -2.35 -0.14 -5.28
CA ASP A 61 -1.39 -0.37 -4.20
C ASP A 61 -2.06 -0.64 -2.83
N SER A 62 -3.38 -0.47 -2.75
CA SER A 62 -4.14 -0.65 -1.52
C SER A 62 -4.06 -2.06 -0.91
N ALA A 63 -4.40 -2.18 0.37
CA ALA A 63 -4.56 -3.50 1.01
C ALA A 63 -5.84 -4.24 0.56
N TYR A 64 -6.76 -3.55 -0.12
CA TYR A 64 -8.01 -4.15 -0.59
C TYR A 64 -7.78 -5.08 -1.78
N SER A 65 -8.70 -6.03 -1.98
CA SER A 65 -8.75 -6.90 -3.16
C SER A 65 -9.29 -6.20 -4.41
N ILE A 66 -9.70 -4.93 -4.27
CA ILE A 66 -10.29 -4.09 -5.32
C ILE A 66 -9.49 -2.79 -5.48
N PHE A 67 -9.68 -2.14 -6.62
CA PHE A 67 -9.30 -0.74 -6.85
C PHE A 67 -10.49 0.01 -7.45
N GLU A 68 -10.47 1.34 -7.33
CA GLU A 68 -11.57 2.20 -7.75
C GLU A 68 -11.19 3.09 -8.94
N CYS A 69 -12.17 3.25 -9.82
CA CYS A 69 -12.13 4.11 -10.99
C CYS A 69 -13.31 5.08 -10.90
N VAL A 70 -13.00 6.35 -10.75
CA VAL A 70 -13.93 7.45 -10.61
C VAL A 70 -14.05 8.17 -11.95
N TYR A 71 -15.27 8.33 -12.46
CA TYR A 71 -15.51 8.90 -13.80
C TYR A 71 -16.25 10.23 -13.80
N ARG A 72 -17.10 10.46 -12.81
CA ARG A 72 -17.97 11.63 -12.78
C ARG A 72 -18.10 12.13 -11.36
N ILE A 73 -18.06 13.45 -11.23
CA ILE A 73 -18.46 14.19 -10.04
C ILE A 73 -19.61 15.12 -10.46
N GLU A 74 -20.78 14.94 -9.88
CA GLU A 74 -21.90 15.87 -9.98
C GLU A 74 -22.12 16.57 -8.65
N MET A 75 -22.21 17.90 -8.67
CA MET A 75 -22.56 18.69 -7.49
C MET A 75 -24.07 18.92 -7.50
N LEU A 76 -24.81 18.17 -6.67
CA LEU A 76 -26.25 18.39 -6.46
C LEU A 76 -26.43 19.22 -5.18
N GLY A 77 -26.30 20.54 -5.33
CA GLY A 77 -26.27 21.46 -4.19
C GLY A 77 -24.95 21.37 -3.44
N VAL A 78 -24.99 20.92 -2.17
CA VAL A 78 -23.80 20.74 -1.30
C VAL A 78 -23.27 19.30 -1.32
N VAL A 79 -24.03 18.36 -1.91
CA VAL A 79 -23.66 16.94 -1.93
C VAL A 79 -22.95 16.61 -3.23
N GLU A 80 -21.74 16.09 -3.10
CA GLU A 80 -20.96 15.53 -4.20
C GLU A 80 -21.48 14.12 -4.50
N ARG A 81 -22.02 13.90 -5.71
CA ARG A 81 -22.31 12.58 -6.24
C ARG A 81 -21.16 12.12 -7.10
N VAL A 82 -20.49 11.07 -6.64
CA VAL A 82 -19.35 10.48 -7.32
C VAL A 82 -19.76 9.15 -7.95
N GLN A 83 -19.47 9.01 -9.24
CA GLN A 83 -19.62 7.75 -9.96
C GLN A 83 -18.33 6.94 -9.79
N THR A 84 -18.36 5.99 -8.86
CA THR A 84 -17.22 5.10 -8.58
C THR A 84 -17.51 3.69 -9.08
N CYS A 85 -16.63 3.18 -9.93
CA CYS A 85 -16.62 1.80 -10.39
C CYS A 85 -15.48 1.06 -9.70
N SER A 86 -15.76 -0.10 -9.11
CA SER A 86 -14.76 -0.89 -8.38
C SER A 86 -14.46 -2.18 -9.15
N TYR A 87 -13.19 -2.58 -9.20
CA TYR A 87 -12.76 -3.76 -9.94
C TYR A 87 -11.85 -4.63 -9.09
N TYR A 88 -11.98 -5.96 -9.22
CA TYR A 88 -11.09 -6.89 -8.52
C TYR A 88 -9.70 -6.88 -9.14
N LYS A 89 -8.65 -6.77 -8.32
CA LYS A 89 -7.25 -6.73 -8.78
C LYS A 89 -6.80 -8.01 -9.49
N ASN A 90 -7.41 -9.15 -9.13
CA ASN A 90 -7.01 -10.48 -9.61
C ASN A 90 -7.66 -10.89 -10.93
N SER A 91 -8.81 -10.31 -11.28
CA SER A 91 -9.60 -10.71 -12.46
C SER A 91 -9.96 -9.54 -13.37
N GLY A 92 -9.85 -8.31 -12.87
CA GLY A 92 -10.31 -7.11 -13.56
C GLY A 92 -11.83 -7.03 -13.67
N LEU A 93 -12.58 -8.02 -13.16
CA LEU A 93 -14.04 -8.00 -13.22
C LEU A 93 -14.59 -6.94 -12.28
N ARG A 94 -15.67 -6.30 -12.72
CA ARG A 94 -16.43 -5.35 -11.93
C ARG A 94 -16.92 -5.98 -10.62
N ALA A 95 -16.64 -5.34 -9.49
CA ALA A 95 -17.02 -5.81 -8.16
C ALA A 95 -18.52 -5.61 -7.89
N LEU A 96 -19.10 -6.47 -7.04
CA LEU A 96 -20.55 -6.55 -6.81
C LEU A 96 -21.19 -5.21 -6.38
N SER A 97 -20.52 -4.41 -5.56
CA SER A 97 -20.99 -3.08 -5.15
C SER A 97 -21.18 -2.10 -6.32
N SER A 98 -20.41 -2.27 -7.39
CA SER A 98 -20.47 -1.43 -8.60
C SER A 98 -21.43 -1.96 -9.69
N GLN A 99 -22.04 -3.14 -9.50
CA GLN A 99 -23.13 -3.59 -10.37
C GLN A 99 -24.39 -2.72 -10.24
N ALA A 100 -24.50 -1.94 -9.17
CA ALA A 100 -25.58 -0.98 -8.97
C ALA A 100 -25.55 0.19 -9.96
N LEU A 101 -24.47 0.35 -10.74
CA LEU A 101 -24.26 1.48 -11.61
C LEU A 101 -24.15 1.03 -13.09
N PRO A 102 -25.17 1.30 -13.92
CA PRO A 102 -25.23 0.80 -15.30
C PRO A 102 -24.14 1.37 -16.22
N SER A 103 -23.52 2.50 -15.86
CA SER A 103 -22.50 3.15 -16.69
C SER A 103 -21.09 2.58 -16.49
N CYS A 104 -20.85 1.74 -15.48
CA CYS A 104 -19.51 1.19 -15.23
C CYS A 104 -19.15 0.12 -16.28
N PRO A 105 -17.95 0.19 -16.90
CA PRO A 105 -17.44 -0.91 -17.71
C PRO A 105 -17.48 -2.26 -16.98
N THR A 106 -17.76 -3.35 -17.69
CA THR A 106 -17.86 -4.69 -17.07
C THR A 106 -16.50 -5.22 -16.60
N GLN A 107 -15.42 -4.77 -17.24
CA GLN A 107 -14.07 -5.23 -16.97
C GLN A 107 -13.07 -4.07 -17.07
N ALA A 108 -12.09 -4.07 -16.17
CA ALA A 108 -10.92 -3.21 -16.23
C ALA A 108 -9.96 -3.60 -17.36
N LEU A 109 -9.10 -2.69 -17.76
CA LEU A 109 -8.14 -2.93 -18.84
C LEU A 109 -6.93 -3.71 -18.31
N PRO A 110 -6.42 -4.73 -19.03
CA PRO A 110 -5.17 -5.37 -18.65
C PRO A 110 -4.03 -4.35 -18.77
N CYS A 111 -3.11 -4.35 -17.80
CA CYS A 111 -1.89 -3.57 -17.92
C CYS A 111 -0.96 -4.24 -18.93
N MET A 112 -0.51 -3.47 -19.92
CA MET A 112 0.44 -3.96 -20.90
C MET A 112 1.85 -3.51 -20.54
N ALA A 113 2.84 -4.35 -20.85
CA ALA A 113 4.23 -3.97 -20.66
C ALA A 113 4.55 -2.72 -21.50
N GLY A 114 4.98 -1.64 -20.85
CA GLY A 114 5.33 -0.37 -21.50
C GLY A 114 4.21 0.67 -21.58
N SER A 115 2.99 0.37 -21.13
CA SER A 115 1.95 1.40 -20.94
C SER A 115 1.86 1.81 -19.47
N GLN A 116 1.67 3.11 -19.23
CA GLN A 116 1.42 3.62 -17.88
C GLN A 116 -0.02 3.25 -17.47
N PRO A 117 -0.22 2.52 -16.37
CA PRO A 117 -1.55 2.19 -15.92
C PRO A 117 -2.29 3.44 -15.42
N LEU A 118 -3.60 3.49 -15.66
CA LEU A 118 -4.46 4.56 -15.22
C LEU A 118 -5.18 4.17 -13.93
N PHE A 119 -5.17 5.06 -12.94
CA PHE A 119 -5.90 4.90 -11.69
C PHE A 119 -6.53 6.22 -11.27
N SER A 120 -7.62 6.15 -10.51
CA SER A 120 -8.22 7.36 -9.93
C SER A 120 -7.51 7.83 -8.69
N LYS A 121 -6.91 6.95 -7.90
CA LYS A 121 -6.11 7.39 -6.75
C LYS A 121 -4.96 8.27 -7.23
N VAL A 122 -4.93 9.51 -6.75
CA VAL A 122 -3.74 10.37 -6.89
C VAL A 122 -2.60 9.68 -6.13
N ASP A 123 -1.40 9.61 -6.69
CA ASP A 123 -0.17 9.26 -5.96
C ASP A 123 0.07 10.32 -4.87
N SER A 124 -0.72 10.29 -3.81
CA SER A 124 -0.60 11.13 -2.66
C SER A 124 0.12 10.31 -1.60
N ASN A 125 1.13 10.90 -0.96
CA ASN A 125 1.83 10.29 0.18
C ASN A 125 0.92 10.13 1.42
N ILE A 126 -0.40 10.28 1.26
CA ILE A 126 -1.39 10.10 2.29
C ILE A 126 -1.69 8.60 2.36
N PRO A 127 -1.34 7.91 3.46
CA PRO A 127 -1.62 6.50 3.58
C PRO A 127 -3.13 6.27 3.57
N GLU A 128 -3.56 5.23 2.86
CA GLU A 128 -4.95 4.78 2.93
C GLU A 128 -5.32 4.47 4.37
N THR A 129 -6.42 5.06 4.82
CA THR A 129 -6.91 4.80 6.17
C THR A 129 -7.61 3.44 6.15
N PRO A 130 -7.20 2.46 6.98
CA PRO A 130 -7.83 1.14 6.97
C PRO A 130 -9.34 1.25 7.23
N PRO A 131 -10.17 0.37 6.67
CA PRO A 131 -11.63 0.47 6.77
C PRO A 131 -12.13 0.34 8.23
N TRP A 132 -11.40 -0.37 9.07
CA TRP A 132 -11.71 -0.49 10.50
C TRP A 132 -11.43 0.81 11.27
N VAL A 133 -10.58 1.69 10.75
CA VAL A 133 -10.29 3.01 11.31
C VAL A 133 -11.46 3.97 11.05
N GLU A 134 -12.04 3.94 9.84
CA GLU A 134 -13.20 4.78 9.45
C GLU A 134 -14.48 4.46 10.25
N SER A 135 -14.64 3.23 10.73
CA SER A 135 -15.79 2.77 11.52
C SER A 135 -15.78 3.23 12.99
N GLY A 136 -15.08 4.33 13.32
CA GLY A 136 -15.01 4.88 14.68
C GLY A 136 -14.00 4.19 15.61
N ARG A 137 -13.31 3.13 15.17
CA ARG A 137 -12.20 2.54 15.95
C ARG A 137 -10.90 3.33 15.84
N PHE A 138 -10.84 4.37 15.00
CA PHE A 138 -9.71 5.31 14.95
C PHE A 138 -9.39 5.89 16.32
N LEU A 139 -10.39 6.32 17.08
CA LEU A 139 -10.19 6.89 18.42
C LEU A 139 -9.58 5.86 19.38
N LEU A 140 -9.91 4.58 19.21
CA LEU A 140 -9.33 3.48 19.98
C LEU A 140 -7.86 3.26 19.59
N TRP A 141 -7.57 3.19 18.29
CA TRP A 141 -6.20 3.04 17.80
C TRP A 141 -5.31 4.22 18.17
N LYS A 142 -5.83 5.45 18.10
CA LYS A 142 -5.13 6.68 18.48
C LYS A 142 -4.80 6.70 19.97
N LYS A 143 -5.72 6.19 20.80
CA LYS A 143 -5.46 5.94 22.23
C LYS A 143 -4.36 4.89 22.44
N GLU A 144 -4.28 3.88 21.60
CA GLU A 144 -3.27 2.81 21.68
C GLU A 144 -1.92 3.20 21.05
N ASN A 145 -1.88 4.21 20.18
CA ASN A 145 -0.71 4.61 19.40
C ASN A 145 -0.51 6.14 19.36
N PRO A 146 -0.29 6.81 20.51
CA PRO A 146 -0.34 8.27 20.64
C PRO A 146 0.81 9.05 19.96
N GLY A 147 1.68 8.40 19.20
CA GLY A 147 2.87 9.02 18.58
C GLY A 147 2.99 8.83 17.07
N ARG A 148 1.89 8.46 16.40
CA ARG A 148 1.85 8.19 14.95
C ARG A 148 0.82 9.08 14.25
N ASP A 149 0.89 10.38 14.55
CA ASP A 149 0.18 11.43 13.81
C ASP A 149 1.00 11.90 12.61
#